data_AF-A0A543BIR8-F1
#
_entry.id   AF-A0A543BIR8-F1
#
_cell.length_a   1.000
_cell.length_b   1.000
_cell.length_c   1.000
_cell.angle_alpha   90.00
_cell.angle_beta   90.00
_cell.angle_gamma   90.00
#
_symmetry.space_group_name_H-M   'P 1'
#
loop_
_entity.id
_entity.type
_entity.pdbx_description
1 polymer ?
#
loop_
_entity_poly.entity_id
_entity_poly.type
_entity_poly.pdbx_seq_one_letter_code
_entity_poly.pdbx_strand_id
1 'polypeptide(L)'
;MFGLTIEKFTVIAVLAAFLLGPERLPAAAAGLARMVKGLKELAGGARDRLRDEVGPEFDDVDWQKLDPRQYDPRRIIQDALLDDSPRPTTPASSKTTAVPAQLTEPES
;
A
#
# COMPACT_ATOMS: atom_id res chain seq x y z
N MET A 1 1.80 -0.86 18.94
CA MET A 1 1.76 -0.35 17.56
C MET A 1 2.89 -0.99 16.77
N PHE A 2 2.57 -1.81 15.75
CA PHE A 2 3.60 -2.44 14.92
C PHE A 2 4.28 -1.38 14.05
N GLY A 3 5.58 -1.14 14.24
CA GLY A 3 6.35 -0.17 13.46
C GLY A 3 6.66 -0.63 12.03
N LEU A 4 5.74 -1.29 11.33
CA LEU A 4 5.92 -1.72 9.94
C LEU A 4 5.68 -0.54 8.99
N THR A 5 6.74 0.22 8.74
CA THR A 5 6.78 1.26 7.71
C THR A 5 7.20 0.67 6.37
N ILE A 6 6.89 1.37 5.27
CA ILE A 6 7.32 0.98 3.91
C ILE A 6 8.84 0.75 3.89
N GLU A 7 9.60 1.62 4.52
CA GLU A 7 11.06 1.49 4.68
C GLU A 7 11.46 0.12 5.27
N LYS A 8 10.85 -0.29 6.38
CA LYS A 8 11.14 -1.60 7.01
C LYS A 8 10.74 -2.76 6.11
N PHE A 9 9.63 -2.64 5.38
CA PHE A 9 9.24 -3.63 4.39
C PHE A 9 10.30 -3.77 3.29
N THR A 10 10.82 -2.65 2.78
CA THR A 10 11.88 -2.64 1.77
C THR A 10 13.15 -3.30 2.31
N VAL A 11 13.58 -2.97 3.53
CA VAL A 11 14.75 -3.61 4.16
C VAL A 11 14.57 -5.13 4.27
N ILE A 12 13.39 -5.58 4.72
CA ILE A 12 13.09 -7.01 4.81
C ILE A 12 13.09 -7.68 3.43
N ALA A 13 12.52 -7.03 2.41
CA ALA A 13 12.48 -7.55 1.05
C ALA A 13 13.90 -7.69 0.46
N VAL A 14 14.76 -6.70 0.68
CA VAL A 14 16.18 -6.76 0.28
C VAL A 14 16.90 -7.89 1.02
N LEU A 15 16.68 -8.02 2.32
CA LEU A 15 17.31 -9.09 3.11
C LEU A 15 16.85 -10.48 2.61
N ALA A 16 15.56 -10.65 2.36
CA ALA A 16 15.02 -11.87 1.79
C ALA A 16 15.59 -12.15 0.38
N ALA A 17 15.79 -11.12 -0.44
CA ALA A 17 16.47 -11.23 -1.73
C ALA A 17 17.89 -11.76 -1.60
N PHE A 18 18.65 -11.29 -0.59
CA PHE A 18 20.00 -11.78 -0.33
C PHE A 18 20.02 -13.23 0.15
N LEU A 19 19.11 -13.61 1.06
CA LEU A 19 19.03 -14.99 1.58
C LEU A 19 18.64 -16.00 0.51
N LEU A 20 17.68 -15.65 -0.35
CA LEU A 20 17.16 -16.54 -1.40
C LEU A 20 17.95 -16.45 -2.73
N GLY A 21 18.62 -15.32 -2.94
CA GLY A 21 19.23 -14.91 -4.20
C GLY A 21 18.30 -14.02 -5.03
N PRO A 22 18.75 -12.84 -5.51
CA PRO A 22 17.90 -11.91 -6.26
C PRO A 22 17.41 -12.50 -7.60
N GLU A 23 18.22 -13.37 -8.22
CA GLU A 23 17.85 -14.11 -9.43
C GLU A 23 16.68 -15.09 -9.22
N ARG A 24 16.46 -15.55 -7.98
CA ARG A 24 15.42 -16.54 -7.67
C ARG A 24 14.10 -15.92 -7.22
N LEU A 25 14.11 -14.66 -6.79
CA LEU A 25 12.90 -13.94 -6.41
C LEU A 25 11.84 -13.84 -7.53
N PRO A 26 12.19 -13.48 -8.78
CA PRO A 26 11.21 -13.41 -9.86
C PRO A 26 10.54 -14.75 -10.13
N ALA A 27 11.31 -15.84 -10.07
CA ALA A 27 10.81 -17.20 -10.23
C ALA A 27 9.87 -17.60 -9.07
N ALA A 28 10.24 -17.28 -7.82
CA ALA A 28 9.41 -17.52 -6.64
C ALA A 28 8.09 -16.72 -6.68
N ALA A 29 8.17 -15.43 -7.04
CA ALA A 29 7.00 -14.57 -7.21
C ALA A 29 6.08 -15.07 -8.32
N ALA A 30 6.64 -15.55 -9.45
CA ALA A 30 5.87 -16.16 -10.52
C ALA A 30 5.16 -17.45 -10.07
N GLY A 31 5.81 -18.27 -9.24
CA GLY A 31 5.20 -19.45 -8.62
C GLY A 31 4.02 -19.08 -7.72
N LEU A 32 4.22 -18.11 -6.82
CA LEU A 32 3.17 -17.60 -5.96
C LEU A 32 1.99 -17.02 -6.76
N ALA A 33 2.27 -16.23 -7.79
CA ALA A 33 1.25 -15.65 -8.66
C ALA A 33 0.39 -16.72 -9.35
N ARG A 34 1.02 -17.82 -9.81
CA ARG A 34 0.29 -18.96 -10.38
C ARG A 34 -0.59 -19.66 -9.33
N MET A 35 -0.09 -19.85 -8.12
CA MET A 35 -0.87 -20.43 -7.02
C MET A 35 -2.07 -19.56 -6.66
N VAL A 36 -1.87 -18.24 -6.51
CA VAL A 36 -2.95 -17.30 -6.20
C VAL A 36 -3.98 -17.27 -7.33
N LYS A 37 -3.54 -17.29 -8.59
CA LYS A 37 -4.46 -17.34 -9.74
C LYS A 37 -5.28 -18.63 -9.74
N GLY A 38 -4.66 -19.78 -9.50
CA GLY A 38 -5.34 -21.06 -9.40
C GLY A 38 -6.33 -21.10 -8.23
N LEU A 39 -5.94 -20.55 -7.07
CA LEU A 39 -6.82 -20.43 -5.92
C LEU A 39 -8.03 -19.53 -6.22
N LYS A 40 -7.82 -18.41 -6.92
CA LYS A 40 -8.91 -17.51 -7.35
C LYS A 40 -9.89 -18.22 -8.29
N GLU A 41 -9.37 -18.98 -9.25
CA GLU A 41 -10.17 -19.73 -10.22
C GLU A 41 -10.99 -20.84 -9.53
N LEU A 42 -10.37 -21.56 -8.59
CA LEU A 42 -11.03 -22.56 -7.76
C LEU A 42 -12.13 -21.96 -6.89
N ALA A 43 -11.84 -20.83 -6.23
CA ALA A 43 -12.80 -20.11 -5.40
C ALA A 43 -13.97 -19.55 -6.24
N GLY A 44 -13.70 -19.06 -7.45
CA GLY A 44 -14.72 -18.61 -8.40
C GLY A 44 -15.66 -19.75 -8.79
N GLY A 45 -15.13 -20.90 -9.18
CA GLY A 45 -15.95 -22.06 -9.56
C GLY A 45 -16.74 -22.67 -8.39
N ALA A 46 -16.22 -22.60 -7.16
CA ALA A 46 -16.97 -22.98 -5.97
C ALA A 46 -18.12 -21.99 -5.68
N ARG A 47 -17.86 -20.68 -5.85
CA ARG A 47 -18.85 -19.63 -5.68
C ARG A 47 -19.98 -19.73 -6.71
N ASP A 48 -19.67 -20.04 -7.97
CA ASP A 48 -20.69 -20.23 -9.01
C ASP A 48 -21.63 -21.40 -8.68
N ARG A 49 -21.07 -22.53 -8.23
CA ARG A 49 -21.88 -23.68 -7.78
C ARG A 49 -22.75 -23.39 -6.56
N LEU A 50 -22.21 -22.66 -5.57
CA LEU A 50 -22.96 -22.28 -4.39
C LEU A 50 -24.07 -21.27 -4.72
N ARG A 51 -23.85 -20.38 -5.69
CA ARG A 51 -24.87 -19.46 -6.21
C ARG A 51 -26.00 -20.21 -6.92
N ASP A 52 -25.69 -21.28 -7.66
CA ASP A 52 -26.69 -22.10 -8.34
C ASP A 52 -27.56 -22.93 -7.37
N GLU A 53 -27.01 -23.36 -6.22
CA GLU A 53 -27.72 -24.19 -5.24
C GLU A 53 -28.46 -23.42 -4.14
N VAL A 54 -27.98 -22.24 -3.73
CA VAL A 54 -28.52 -21.49 -2.58
C VAL A 54 -29.55 -20.44 -3.01
N GLY A 55 -29.63 -20.09 -4.30
CA GLY A 55 -30.59 -19.09 -4.80
C GLY A 55 -30.29 -17.67 -4.29
N PRO A 56 -31.22 -16.71 -4.50
CA PRO A 56 -30.99 -15.26 -4.39
C PRO A 56 -30.51 -14.73 -3.02
N GLU A 57 -30.43 -15.57 -1.98
CA GLU A 57 -29.85 -15.21 -0.68
C GLU A 57 -28.31 -15.06 -0.72
N PHE A 58 -27.67 -15.41 -1.84
CA PHE A 58 -26.24 -15.20 -2.09
C PHE A 58 -25.87 -13.77 -2.53
N ASP A 59 -26.86 -12.98 -2.97
CA ASP A 59 -26.65 -11.61 -3.48
C ASP A 59 -26.54 -10.55 -2.38
N ASP A 60 -27.01 -10.83 -1.16
CA ASP A 60 -26.89 -9.90 -0.02
C ASP A 60 -25.47 -9.88 0.60
N VAL A 61 -24.63 -10.85 0.24
CA VAL A 61 -23.22 -10.84 0.64
C VAL A 61 -22.46 -9.96 -0.36
N ASP A 62 -21.90 -8.89 0.18
CA ASP A 62 -21.26 -7.73 -0.45
C ASP A 62 -19.96 -8.06 -1.25
N TRP A 63 -20.01 -9.05 -2.14
CA TRP A 63 -18.86 -9.57 -2.88
C TRP A 63 -18.31 -8.57 -3.92
N GLN A 64 -19.10 -7.56 -4.29
CA GLN A 64 -18.68 -6.47 -5.17
C GLN A 64 -17.60 -5.59 -4.50
N LYS A 65 -17.54 -5.58 -3.16
CA LYS A 65 -16.43 -4.97 -2.40
C LYS A 65 -15.18 -5.84 -2.32
N LEU A 66 -15.30 -7.14 -2.63
CA LEU A 66 -14.19 -8.10 -2.66
C LEU A 66 -13.66 -8.39 -4.07
N ASP A 67 -14.25 -7.85 -5.14
CA ASP A 67 -13.77 -8.10 -6.49
C ASP A 67 -12.46 -7.33 -6.76
N PRO A 68 -11.31 -8.03 -6.88
CA PRO A 68 -10.01 -7.38 -7.06
C PRO A 68 -9.88 -6.69 -8.42
N ARG A 69 -10.83 -6.82 -9.35
CA ARG A 69 -10.79 -6.11 -10.64
C ARG A 69 -11.30 -4.67 -10.55
N GLN A 70 -12.01 -4.31 -9.47
CA GLN A 70 -12.25 -2.90 -9.14
C GLN A 70 -11.01 -2.23 -8.52
N TYR A 71 -9.98 -3.01 -8.22
CA TYR A 71 -8.63 -2.52 -7.88
C TYR A 71 -7.85 -2.28 -9.18
N ASP A 72 -8.22 -1.26 -9.94
CA ASP A 72 -7.55 -0.96 -11.22
C ASP A 72 -6.16 -0.33 -10.93
N PRO A 73 -5.06 -1.06 -11.17
CA PRO A 73 -3.72 -0.63 -10.76
C PRO A 73 -3.31 0.68 -11.44
N ARG A 74 -3.86 0.98 -12.62
CA ARG A 74 -3.58 2.25 -13.32
C ARG A 74 -4.11 3.44 -12.55
N ARG A 75 -5.22 3.30 -11.84
CA ARG A 75 -5.82 4.38 -11.05
C ARG A 75 -4.97 4.68 -9.80
N ILE A 76 -4.48 3.64 -9.14
CA ILE A 76 -3.61 3.77 -7.95
C ILE A 76 -2.26 4.41 -8.32
N ILE A 77 -1.70 4.06 -9.47
CA ILE A 77 -0.46 4.66 -9.98
C ILE A 77 -0.70 6.10 -10.45
N GLN A 78 -1.85 6.40 -11.09
CA GLN A 78 -2.21 7.77 -11.45
C GLN A 78 -2.42 8.65 -10.22
N ASP A 79 -3.09 8.15 -9.19
CA ASP A 79 -3.27 8.89 -7.93
C ASP A 79 -1.92 9.15 -7.25
N ALA A 80 -0.99 8.20 -7.28
CA ALA A 80 0.37 8.39 -6.76
C ALA A 80 1.23 9.36 -7.60
N LEU A 81 1.06 9.39 -8.93
CA LEU A 81 1.78 10.33 -9.82
C LEU A 81 1.17 11.74 -9.82
N LEU A 82 -0.15 11.87 -9.60
CA LEU A 82 -0.81 13.18 -9.52
C LEU A 82 -0.59 13.84 -8.15
N ASP A 83 -0.46 13.05 -7.07
CA ASP A 83 -0.11 13.56 -5.73
C ASP A 83 1.40 13.90 -5.61
N ASP A 84 2.26 13.26 -6.42
CA ASP A 84 3.70 13.54 -6.52
C ASP A 84 4.03 14.42 -7.75
N SER A 85 3.34 15.56 -7.92
CA SER A 85 3.90 16.64 -8.74
C SER A 85 5.05 17.29 -7.96
N PRO A 86 6.31 17.12 -8.38
CA PRO A 86 7.45 17.64 -7.65
C PRO A 86 7.49 19.15 -7.88
N ARG A 87 7.10 19.92 -6.86
CA ARG A 87 7.25 21.37 -6.91
C ARG A 87 8.77 21.67 -6.90
N PRO A 88 9.35 22.21 -7.98
CA PRO A 88 10.78 22.46 -8.06
C PRO A 88 11.19 23.53 -7.03
N THR A 89 12.38 23.34 -6.51
CA THR A 89 13.10 24.07 -5.46
C THR A 89 13.08 25.61 -5.57
N THR A 90 12.92 26.27 -4.42
CA THR A 90 13.70 27.47 -4.06
C THR A 90 14.22 27.30 -2.63
N PRO A 91 15.55 27.27 -2.38
CA PRO A 91 16.10 27.23 -1.04
C PRO A 91 16.24 28.66 -0.51
N ALA A 92 15.60 28.97 0.62
CA ALA A 92 15.94 30.11 1.47
C ALA A 92 16.06 29.56 2.90
N SER A 93 17.27 29.19 3.30
CA SER A 93 18.16 30.03 4.13
C SER A 93 17.90 29.84 5.63
N SER A 94 18.61 28.84 6.15
CA SER A 94 19.39 28.84 7.41
C SER A 94 18.94 29.63 8.64
N LYS A 95 18.87 28.86 9.74
CA LYS A 95 19.52 29.07 11.05
C LYS A 95 18.93 30.12 12.02
N THR A 96 18.30 29.56 13.06
CA THR A 96 18.45 29.85 14.49
C THR A 96 19.54 30.87 14.88
N THR A 97 19.22 31.86 15.75
CA THR A 97 19.90 32.22 17.04
C THR A 97 19.58 33.67 17.55
N ALA A 98 19.19 33.76 18.84
CA ALA A 98 19.31 34.86 19.85
C ALA A 98 18.48 36.18 19.69
N VAL A 99 17.53 36.59 20.58
CA VAL A 99 17.57 37.01 22.03
C VAL A 99 18.41 38.29 22.24
N PRO A 100 17.99 39.42 22.91
CA PRO A 100 17.24 39.55 24.19
C PRO A 100 16.29 40.80 24.38
N ALA A 101 15.67 40.91 25.58
CA ALA A 101 15.41 42.14 26.38
C ALA A 101 14.35 43.16 25.89
N GLN A 102 13.48 43.82 26.67
CA GLN A 102 13.28 44.05 28.11
C GLN A 102 11.96 44.87 28.29
N LEU A 103 11.37 44.83 29.49
CA LEU A 103 10.52 45.84 30.16
C LEU A 103 9.17 46.22 29.50
N THR A 104 8.02 46.22 30.18
CA THR A 104 7.75 47.01 31.39
C THR A 104 6.43 46.52 32.02
N GLU A 105 6.51 46.01 33.25
CA GLU A 105 5.42 46.06 34.26
C GLU A 105 5.52 47.45 34.94
N PRO A 106 4.45 48.04 35.53
CA PRO A 106 4.02 47.56 36.85
C PRO A 106 2.51 47.68 37.16
N GLU A 107 2.16 46.79 38.09
CA GLU A 107 1.06 46.69 39.05
C GLU A 107 0.49 48.00 39.67
N SER A 108 -0.81 48.01 39.94
CA SER A 108 -1.48 48.44 41.20
C SER A 108 -2.96 48.04 41.18
#